data_AF-A0A2E1XIH5-F1
#
_entry.id   AF-A0A2E1XIH5-F1
#
_cell.length_a   1.000
_cell.length_b   1.000
_cell.length_c   1.000
_cell.angle_alpha   90.00
_cell.angle_beta   90.00
_cell.angle_gamma   90.00
#
_symmetry.space_group_name_H-M   'P 1'
#
loop_
_entity.id
_entity.type
_entity.pdbx_description
1 polymer ?
#
loop_
_entity_poly.entity_id
_entity_poly.type
_entity_poly.pdbx_seq_one_letter_code
_entity_poly.pdbx_strand_id
1 'polypeptide(L)'
;MKKRSCRSADCWKRPPNGTSVPRNGAGSVHEVKMTLVSLLRPGMGNPEQDEFLAKAPPLDLFATLAHSPVLARRFAGLGAAVMMEGALSPELREIAALRVAYRCNAPYVLAQHQRVARQIGMSEDKVMQSQCEEGGEAFAPLEQRVLALVDVYFQAPEMVANFDFSELTDALDERQIVELLVTIGYFAMVAIFTTGLQLDV
;
A
#
# COMPACT_ATOMS: atom_id res chain seq x y z
N MET A 1 15.06 28.44 6.87
CA MET A 1 14.99 27.71 5.59
C MET A 1 13.51 27.58 5.21
N LYS A 2 13.09 28.07 4.04
CA LYS A 2 11.68 27.97 3.60
C LYS A 2 11.40 26.53 3.14
N LYS A 3 10.57 25.79 3.88
CA LYS A 3 10.05 24.48 3.46
C LYS A 3 9.27 24.66 2.15
N ARG A 4 9.56 23.85 1.13
CA ARG A 4 8.84 23.90 -0.15
C ARG A 4 7.48 23.25 0.06
N SER A 5 6.39 23.97 -0.19
CA SER A 5 5.04 23.39 -0.17
C SER A 5 4.95 22.32 -1.30
N CYS A 6 4.76 21.04 -0.97
CA CYS A 6 4.50 20.02 -2.00
C CYS A 6 3.11 20.31 -2.60
N ARG A 7 3.06 20.68 -3.89
CA ARG A 7 1.80 20.82 -4.63
C ARG A 7 1.69 19.71 -5.68
N SER A 8 0.78 18.80 -5.36
CA SER A 8 -0.09 17.91 -6.17
C SER A 8 0.40 17.10 -7.38
N ALA A 9 1.50 17.39 -8.09
CA ALA A 9 1.82 16.67 -9.33
C ALA A 9 3.25 16.11 -9.45
N ASP A 10 4.19 16.64 -8.66
CA ASP A 10 5.61 16.25 -8.73
C ASP A 10 6.06 15.31 -7.59
N CYS A 11 5.21 15.06 -6.58
CA CYS A 11 5.59 14.27 -5.40
C CYS A 11 5.67 12.76 -5.72
N TRP A 12 4.96 12.26 -6.75
CA TRP A 12 5.17 10.93 -7.35
C TRP A 12 6.08 11.04 -8.58
N LYS A 13 7.38 11.25 -8.36
CA LYS A 13 8.41 10.93 -9.36
C LYS A 13 9.09 9.65 -8.90
N ARG A 14 8.97 8.60 -9.71
CA ARG A 14 9.69 7.33 -9.54
C ARG A 14 11.14 7.65 -9.13
N PRO A 15 11.65 7.18 -7.98
CA PRO A 15 13.00 7.51 -7.55
C PRO A 15 14.02 7.07 -8.62
N PRO A 16 15.11 7.83 -8.83
CA PRO A 16 16.04 7.62 -9.94
C PRO A 16 16.99 6.46 -9.64
N ASN A 17 16.48 5.25 -9.43
CA ASN A 17 17.27 4.03 -9.40
C ASN A 17 16.68 3.04 -10.41
N GLY A 18 16.95 3.33 -11.68
CA GLY A 18 16.73 2.42 -12.80
C GLY A 18 17.81 2.70 -13.83
N THR A 19 18.69 1.73 -14.04
CA THR A 19 19.67 1.75 -15.14
C THR A 19 18.97 2.08 -16.44
N SER A 20 19.50 3.07 -17.15
CA SER A 20 18.96 3.53 -18.44
C SER A 20 19.02 2.40 -19.47
N VAL A 21 17.86 1.88 -19.86
CA VAL A 21 17.73 1.08 -21.08
C VAL A 21 17.87 2.04 -22.28
N PRO A 22 18.74 1.77 -23.27
CA PRO A 22 18.91 2.67 -24.41
C PRO A 22 17.64 2.65 -25.29
N ARG A 23 17.19 3.84 -25.70
CA ARG A 23 16.10 4.02 -26.66
C ARG A 23 16.58 3.62 -28.05
N ASN A 24 16.10 2.49 -28.56
CA ASN A 24 16.05 2.23 -30.00
C ASN A 24 14.65 2.52 -30.53
N GLY A 25 14.62 3.17 -31.69
CA GLY A 25 13.48 3.88 -32.21
C GLY A 25 12.43 3.04 -32.95
N ALA A 26 11.35 3.78 -33.26
CA ALA A 26 10.30 3.56 -34.26
C ALA A 26 9.47 2.27 -34.19
N GLY A 27 8.22 2.43 -33.73
CA GLY A 27 7.13 1.46 -33.89
C GLY A 27 6.09 1.59 -32.78
N SER A 28 5.10 2.48 -32.93
CA SER A 28 3.98 2.61 -31.98
C SER A 28 2.98 1.47 -32.17
N VAL A 29 3.23 0.35 -31.50
CA VAL A 29 2.19 -0.57 -31.06
C VAL A 29 2.03 -0.28 -29.57
N HIS A 30 0.82 0.01 -29.09
CA HIS A 30 0.58 0.07 -27.65
C HIS A 30 0.94 -1.31 -27.08
N GLU A 31 2.11 -1.41 -26.46
CA GLU A 31 2.54 -2.62 -25.77
C GLU A 31 1.57 -2.83 -24.61
N VAL A 32 0.63 -3.76 -24.79
CA VAL A 32 -0.28 -4.19 -23.72
C VAL A 32 0.62 -4.85 -22.68
N LYS A 33 0.84 -4.16 -21.57
CA LYS A 33 1.66 -4.66 -20.48
C LYS A 33 0.95 -5.86 -19.87
N MET A 34 1.43 -7.05 -20.18
CA MET A 34 0.86 -8.29 -19.65
C MET A 34 1.31 -8.48 -18.20
N THR A 35 0.36 -8.64 -17.30
CA THR A 35 0.62 -9.09 -15.93
C THR A 35 1.30 -10.47 -15.95
N LEU A 36 2.16 -10.76 -14.96
CA LEU A 36 2.91 -12.05 -14.93
C LEU A 36 1.98 -13.29 -14.91
N VAL A 37 0.77 -13.12 -14.39
CA VAL A 37 -0.27 -14.15 -14.36
C VAL A 37 -1.55 -13.59 -14.98
N SER A 38 -2.37 -14.44 -15.58
CA SER A 38 -3.65 -14.03 -16.16
C SER A 38 -4.63 -13.55 -15.09
N LEU A 39 -5.52 -12.62 -15.45
CA LEU A 39 -6.57 -12.14 -14.55
C LEU A 39 -7.77 -13.09 -14.64
N LEU A 40 -8.04 -13.87 -13.59
CA LEU A 40 -9.24 -14.69 -13.55
C LEU A 40 -10.48 -13.83 -13.26
N ARG A 41 -11.56 -14.14 -13.96
CA ARG A 41 -12.90 -13.56 -13.78
C ARG A 41 -13.87 -14.71 -13.52
N PRO A 42 -15.02 -14.46 -12.88
CA PRO A 42 -16.02 -15.49 -12.65
C PRO A 42 -16.37 -16.25 -13.93
N GLY A 43 -16.32 -17.58 -13.89
CA GLY A 43 -16.59 -18.47 -15.01
C GLY A 43 -15.39 -18.75 -15.92
N MET A 44 -14.22 -18.13 -15.66
CA MET A 44 -12.97 -18.45 -16.37
C MET A 44 -12.07 -19.41 -15.59
N GLY A 45 -12.33 -19.62 -14.29
CA GLY A 45 -11.55 -20.49 -13.43
C GLY A 45 -12.14 -21.90 -13.30
N ASN A 46 -11.52 -22.71 -12.45
CA ASN A 46 -12.14 -23.94 -11.95
C ASN A 46 -13.17 -23.61 -10.84
N PRO A 47 -14.01 -24.58 -10.40
CA PRO A 47 -15.06 -24.32 -9.40
C PRO A 47 -14.57 -23.67 -8.10
N GLU A 48 -13.38 -24.02 -7.60
CA GLU A 48 -12.83 -23.45 -6.37
C GLU A 48 -12.40 -21.98 -6.56
N GLN A 49 -11.85 -21.66 -7.74
CA GLN A 49 -11.45 -20.31 -8.10
C GLN A 49 -12.67 -19.40 -8.29
N ASP A 50 -13.69 -19.90 -8.98
CA ASP A 50 -14.93 -19.18 -9.21
C ASP A 50 -15.70 -18.94 -7.90
N GLU A 51 -15.72 -19.91 -6.98
CA GLU A 51 -16.34 -19.74 -5.66
C GLU A 51 -15.65 -18.61 -4.86
N PHE A 52 -14.33 -18.53 -4.93
CA PHE A 52 -13.58 -17.45 -4.30
C PHE A 52 -13.91 -16.09 -4.94
N LEU A 53 -13.84 -16.00 -6.27
CA LEU A 53 -14.08 -14.76 -7.01
C LEU A 53 -15.52 -14.24 -6.84
N ALA A 54 -16.50 -15.12 -6.68
CA ALA A 54 -17.89 -14.74 -6.44
C ALA A 54 -18.09 -13.96 -5.13
N LYS A 55 -17.18 -14.11 -4.15
CA LYS A 55 -17.24 -13.45 -2.83
C LYS A 55 -16.23 -12.32 -2.69
N ALA A 56 -15.23 -12.26 -3.56
CA ALA A 56 -14.14 -11.28 -3.47
C ALA A 56 -14.55 -9.92 -4.09
N PRO A 57 -13.98 -8.80 -3.62
CA PRO A 57 -14.08 -7.54 -4.33
C PRO A 57 -13.60 -7.68 -5.78
N PRO A 58 -14.20 -6.95 -6.73
CA PRO A 58 -13.86 -7.05 -8.15
C PRO A 58 -12.57 -6.27 -8.47
N LEU A 59 -11.47 -6.68 -7.85
CA LEU A 59 -10.13 -6.09 -7.99
C LEU A 59 -9.16 -7.10 -8.61
N ASP A 60 -8.21 -6.60 -9.41
CA ASP A 60 -7.21 -7.45 -10.07
C ASP A 60 -6.27 -8.16 -9.10
N LEU A 61 -6.11 -7.61 -7.89
CA LEU A 61 -5.49 -8.30 -6.76
C LEU A 61 -6.17 -9.66 -6.48
N PHE A 62 -7.50 -9.71 -6.44
CA PHE A 62 -8.22 -10.96 -6.16
C PHE A 62 -8.31 -11.87 -7.39
N ALA A 63 -8.40 -11.27 -8.58
CA ALA A 63 -8.32 -11.99 -9.85
C ALA A 63 -7.01 -12.79 -10.00
N THR A 64 -5.89 -12.25 -9.51
CA THR A 64 -4.59 -12.91 -9.54
C THR A 64 -4.39 -13.88 -8.37
N LEU A 65 -4.83 -13.52 -7.16
CA LEU A 65 -4.80 -14.43 -6.01
C LEU A 65 -5.58 -15.74 -6.25
N ALA A 66 -6.66 -15.69 -7.03
CA ALA A 66 -7.48 -16.85 -7.36
C ALA A 66 -6.68 -18.00 -8.03
N HIS A 67 -5.50 -17.75 -8.60
CA HIS A 67 -4.59 -18.82 -9.04
C HIS A 67 -4.13 -19.74 -7.90
N SER A 68 -4.23 -19.30 -6.64
CA SER A 68 -3.99 -20.12 -5.45
C SER A 68 -5.13 -19.93 -4.43
N PRO A 69 -6.26 -20.66 -4.56
CA PRO A 69 -7.44 -20.47 -3.70
C PRO A 69 -7.16 -20.61 -2.19
N VAL A 70 -6.23 -21.49 -1.81
CA VAL A 70 -5.80 -21.66 -0.42
C VAL A 70 -5.18 -20.39 0.13
N LEU A 71 -4.23 -19.79 -0.59
CA LEU A 71 -3.62 -18.52 -0.20
C LEU A 71 -4.62 -17.38 -0.31
N ALA A 72 -5.43 -17.34 -1.37
CA ALA A 72 -6.42 -16.30 -1.62
C ALA A 72 -7.39 -16.13 -0.43
N ARG A 73 -7.94 -17.24 0.10
CA ARG A 73 -8.85 -17.21 1.26
C ARG A 73 -8.17 -16.67 2.52
N ARG A 74 -6.92 -17.07 2.79
CA ARG A 74 -6.18 -16.63 3.99
C ARG A 74 -5.72 -15.18 3.86
N PHE A 75 -5.27 -14.78 2.68
CA PHE A 75 -4.88 -13.42 2.34
C PHE A 75 -6.08 -12.46 2.47
N ALA A 76 -7.23 -12.83 1.89
CA ALA A 76 -8.45 -12.05 1.97
C ALA A 76 -8.99 -11.97 3.41
N GLY A 77 -8.94 -13.09 4.15
CA GLY A 77 -9.33 -13.10 5.56
C GLY A 77 -8.46 -12.18 6.42
N LEU A 78 -7.13 -12.21 6.25
CA LEU A 78 -6.25 -11.27 6.95
C LEU A 78 -6.49 -9.82 6.53
N GLY A 79 -6.73 -9.57 5.24
CA GLY A 79 -7.09 -8.24 4.74
C GLY A 79 -8.39 -7.71 5.33
N ALA A 80 -9.43 -8.55 5.43
CA ALA A 80 -10.68 -8.19 6.08
C ALA A 80 -10.46 -7.85 7.57
N ALA A 81 -9.69 -8.67 8.29
CA ALA A 81 -9.36 -8.42 9.69
C ALA A 81 -8.63 -7.08 9.88
N VAL A 82 -7.62 -6.80 9.06
CA VAL A 82 -6.87 -5.53 9.08
C VAL A 82 -7.77 -4.34 8.75
N MET A 83 -8.63 -4.45 7.72
CA MET A 83 -9.39 -3.30 7.21
C MET A 83 -10.65 -2.98 8.00
N MET A 84 -11.31 -4.00 8.59
CA MET A 84 -12.69 -3.90 9.06
C MET A 84 -12.92 -4.37 10.51
N GLU A 85 -12.03 -5.19 11.08
CA GLU A 85 -12.29 -5.87 12.37
C GLU A 85 -11.34 -5.42 13.51
N GLY A 86 -10.43 -4.48 13.22
CA GLY A 86 -9.42 -3.96 14.16
C GLY A 86 -9.92 -2.84 15.09
N ALA A 87 -9.18 -2.63 16.18
CA ALA A 87 -9.26 -1.49 17.09
C ALA A 87 -8.39 -0.29 16.66
N LEU A 88 -7.43 -0.48 15.75
CA LEU A 88 -6.66 0.60 15.16
C LEU A 88 -7.59 1.51 14.35
N SER A 89 -7.46 2.83 14.51
CA SER A 89 -8.34 3.76 13.81
C SER A 89 -8.19 3.63 12.29
N PRO A 90 -9.29 3.77 11.51
CA PRO A 90 -9.22 3.76 10.05
C PRO A 90 -8.23 4.78 9.49
N GLU A 91 -8.10 5.94 10.14
CA GLU A 91 -7.17 6.99 9.71
C GLU A 91 -5.70 6.58 9.88
N LEU A 92 -5.29 6.06 11.05
CA LEU A 92 -3.92 5.58 11.25
C LEU A 92 -3.59 4.39 10.34
N ARG A 93 -4.56 3.51 10.11
CA ARG A 93 -4.42 2.38 9.19
C ARG A 93 -4.15 2.85 7.75
N GLU A 94 -4.91 3.82 7.25
CA GLU A 94 -4.70 4.36 5.89
C GLU A 94 -3.41 5.19 5.79
N ILE A 95 -2.99 5.90 6.84
CA ILE A 95 -1.68 6.57 6.88
C ILE A 95 -0.55 5.56 6.72
N ALA A 96 -0.59 4.46 7.48
CA ALA A 96 0.39 3.38 7.34
C ALA A 96 0.35 2.76 5.93
N ALA A 97 -0.83 2.45 5.41
CA ALA A 97 -1.00 1.84 4.08
C ALA A 97 -0.45 2.71 2.95
N LEU A 98 -0.81 4.00 2.93
CA LEU A 98 -0.34 4.97 1.94
C LEU A 98 1.17 5.15 2.01
N ARG A 99 1.73 5.21 3.23
CA ARG A 99 3.17 5.37 3.43
C ARG A 99 3.96 4.13 2.99
N VAL A 100 3.46 2.94 3.30
CA VAL A 100 4.04 1.67 2.80
C VAL A 100 4.00 1.65 1.28
N ALA A 101 2.86 2.00 0.67
CA ALA A 101 2.74 2.03 -0.79
C ALA A 101 3.74 3.00 -1.45
N TYR A 102 3.96 4.17 -0.84
CA TYR A 102 5.00 5.11 -1.27
C TYR A 102 6.40 4.50 -1.14
N ARG A 103 6.77 3.96 0.03
CA ARG A 103 8.11 3.39 0.27
C ARG A 103 8.42 2.17 -0.58
N CYS A 104 7.40 1.36 -0.90
CA CYS A 104 7.54 0.19 -1.76
C CYS A 104 7.42 0.51 -3.27
N ASN A 105 7.20 1.77 -3.67
CA ASN A 105 6.90 2.16 -5.06
C ASN A 105 5.75 1.32 -5.66
N ALA A 106 4.65 1.15 -4.91
CA ALA A 106 3.53 0.29 -5.28
C ALA A 106 2.32 1.11 -5.78
N PRO A 107 2.24 1.44 -7.09
CA PRO A 107 1.18 2.32 -7.62
C PRO A 107 -0.22 1.74 -7.47
N TYR A 108 -0.37 0.42 -7.61
CA TYR A 108 -1.65 -0.27 -7.41
C TYR A 108 -2.20 -0.04 -6.00
N VAL A 109 -1.38 -0.33 -4.98
CA VAL A 109 -1.76 -0.14 -3.57
C VAL A 109 -2.03 1.33 -3.30
N LEU A 110 -1.14 2.22 -3.75
CA LEU A 110 -1.28 3.65 -3.55
C LEU A 110 -2.62 4.16 -4.09
N ALA A 111 -2.99 3.81 -5.32
CA ALA A 111 -4.23 4.26 -5.93
C ALA A 111 -5.48 3.70 -5.24
N GLN A 112 -5.47 2.44 -4.82
CA GLN A 112 -6.60 1.86 -4.07
C GLN A 112 -6.76 2.56 -2.72
N HIS A 113 -5.68 2.77 -1.98
CA HIS A 113 -5.74 3.36 -0.65
C HIS A 113 -5.97 4.87 -0.65
N GLN A 114 -5.59 5.59 -1.72
CA GLN A 114 -6.05 6.96 -1.90
C GLN A 114 -7.58 7.05 -2.02
N ARG A 115 -8.23 6.07 -2.69
CA ARG A 115 -9.70 6.02 -2.79
C ARG A 115 -10.31 5.70 -1.43
N VAL A 116 -9.75 4.73 -0.69
CA VAL A 116 -10.23 4.35 0.65
C VAL A 116 -10.06 5.50 1.65
N ALA A 117 -8.89 6.13 1.71
CA ALA A 117 -8.61 7.29 2.56
C ALA A 117 -9.64 8.41 2.36
N ARG A 118 -10.00 8.70 1.11
CA ARG A 118 -11.05 9.68 0.79
C ARG A 118 -12.44 9.23 1.24
N GLN A 119 -12.77 7.95 1.08
CA GLN A 119 -14.06 7.39 1.51
C GLN A 119 -14.26 7.48 3.02
N ILE A 120 -13.20 7.36 3.81
CA ILE A 120 -13.25 7.52 5.26
C ILE A 120 -13.16 8.99 5.72
N GLY A 121 -13.07 9.95 4.79
CA GLY A 121 -13.05 11.38 5.10
C GLY A 121 -11.69 11.96 5.46
N MET A 122 -10.58 11.26 5.16
CA MET A 122 -9.23 11.81 5.35
C MET A 122 -9.03 13.04 4.46
N SER A 123 -8.38 14.09 4.99
CA SER A 123 -8.16 15.33 4.24
C SER A 123 -7.25 15.10 3.02
N GLU A 124 -7.51 15.81 1.92
CA GLU A 124 -6.67 15.74 0.73
C GLU A 124 -5.20 16.11 1.03
N ASP A 125 -4.96 17.02 1.98
CA ASP A 125 -3.61 17.38 2.39
C ASP A 125 -2.87 16.17 3.00
N LYS A 126 -3.50 15.38 3.87
CA LYS A 126 -2.90 14.15 4.41
C LYS A 126 -2.67 13.12 3.30
N VAL A 127 -3.67 12.90 2.44
CA VAL A 127 -3.56 11.97 1.31
C VAL A 127 -2.38 12.33 0.40
N MET A 128 -2.19 13.61 0.07
CA MET A 128 -1.08 14.05 -0.77
C MET A 128 0.27 14.05 -0.03
N GLN A 129 0.30 14.46 1.24
CA GLN A 129 1.55 14.55 2.01
C GLN A 129 2.09 13.17 2.44
N SER A 130 1.25 12.13 2.51
CA SER A 130 1.70 10.75 2.76
C SER A 130 2.72 10.25 1.71
N GLN A 131 2.70 10.86 0.53
CA GLN A 131 3.54 10.54 -0.63
C GLN A 131 4.74 11.50 -0.78
N CYS A 132 4.99 12.35 0.23
CA CYS A 132 6.11 13.28 0.22
C CYS A 132 7.26 12.69 1.04
N GLU A 133 8.51 12.86 0.60
CA GLU A 133 9.66 12.22 1.25
C GLU A 133 9.75 12.49 2.77
N GLU A 134 9.52 13.74 3.19
CA GLU A 134 9.57 14.14 4.61
C GLU A 134 8.24 13.91 5.36
N GLY A 135 7.19 13.42 4.68
CA GLY A 135 5.82 13.59 5.15
C GLY A 135 5.38 15.06 5.03
N GLY A 136 4.55 15.56 5.94
CA GLY A 136 4.21 16.97 5.95
C GLY A 136 3.44 17.44 7.19
N GLU A 137 3.13 18.73 7.22
CA GLU A 137 2.57 19.42 8.39
C GLU A 137 1.08 19.12 8.62
N ALA A 138 0.43 18.39 7.71
CA ALA A 138 -0.96 17.97 7.85
C ALA A 138 -1.17 16.86 8.89
N PHE A 139 -0.09 16.22 9.35
CA PHE A 139 -0.15 15.08 10.27
C PHE A 139 0.00 15.52 11.73
N ALA A 140 -0.86 15.00 12.60
CA ALA A 140 -0.73 15.12 14.05
C ALA A 140 0.52 14.36 14.56
N PRO A 141 1.00 14.60 15.80
CA PRO A 141 2.20 13.96 16.32
C PRO A 141 2.19 12.42 16.21
N LEU A 142 1.10 11.78 16.64
CA LEU A 142 0.93 10.32 16.53
C LEU A 142 1.01 9.82 15.08
N GLU A 143 0.42 10.58 14.15
CA GLU A 143 0.41 10.24 12.72
C GLU A 143 1.81 10.38 12.11
N GLN A 144 2.55 11.42 12.49
CA GLN A 144 3.96 11.58 12.11
C GLN A 144 4.80 10.43 12.63
N ARG A 145 4.53 9.96 13.85
CA ARG A 145 5.22 8.80 14.43
C ARG A 145 4.92 7.51 13.67
N VAL A 146 3.68 7.31 13.22
CA VAL A 146 3.33 6.18 12.33
C VAL A 146 4.09 6.27 11.00
N LEU A 147 4.16 7.46 10.37
CA LEU A 147 4.95 7.65 9.15
C LEU A 147 6.44 7.32 9.37
N ALA A 148 7.02 7.79 10.48
CA ALA A 148 8.41 7.53 10.83
C ALA A 148 8.67 6.04 11.11
N LEU A 149 7.73 5.34 11.75
CA LEU A 149 7.81 3.90 11.98
C LEU A 149 7.84 3.14 10.65
N VAL A 150 6.95 3.49 9.71
CA VAL A 150 6.98 2.91 8.37
C VAL A 150 8.33 3.20 7.70
N ASP A 151 8.79 4.44 7.73
CA ASP A 151 10.03 4.84 7.07
C ASP A 151 11.25 4.06 7.57
N VAL A 152 11.40 3.88 8.88
CA VAL A 152 12.54 3.14 9.43
C VAL A 152 12.54 1.67 8.95
N TYR A 153 11.37 1.03 8.83
CA TYR A 153 11.30 -0.35 8.32
C TYR A 153 11.81 -0.50 6.88
N PHE A 154 11.57 0.50 6.02
CA PHE A 154 11.90 0.40 4.59
C PHE A 154 13.19 1.11 4.19
N GLN A 155 13.66 2.10 4.96
CA GLN A 155 14.85 2.87 4.64
C GLN A 155 16.07 2.50 5.48
N ALA A 156 15.88 2.10 6.74
CA ALA A 156 16.95 1.80 7.68
C ALA A 156 16.53 0.67 8.65
N PRO A 157 16.24 -0.54 8.15
CA PRO A 157 15.69 -1.63 8.96
C PRO A 157 16.58 -2.00 10.16
N GLU A 158 17.90 -1.80 10.06
CA GLU A 158 18.85 -1.97 11.15
C GLU A 158 18.63 -1.02 12.34
N MET A 159 17.95 0.12 12.11
CA MET A 159 17.66 1.12 13.12
C MET A 159 16.33 0.89 13.84
N VAL A 160 15.51 -0.08 13.42
CA VAL A 160 14.20 -0.38 14.06
C VAL A 160 14.38 -0.72 15.55
N ALA A 161 15.46 -1.42 15.91
CA ALA A 161 15.75 -1.77 17.30
C ALA A 161 15.99 -0.54 18.21
N ASN A 162 16.34 0.60 17.61
CA ASN A 162 16.56 1.87 18.30
C ASN A 162 15.41 2.87 18.08
N PHE A 163 14.34 2.45 17.42
CA PHE A 163 13.18 3.31 17.19
C PHE A 163 12.51 3.62 18.53
N ASP A 164 12.22 4.90 18.75
CA ASP A 164 11.51 5.33 19.96
C ASP A 164 9.99 5.13 19.78
N PHE A 165 9.46 4.16 20.53
CA PHE A 165 8.05 3.78 20.52
C PHE A 165 7.19 4.56 21.54
N SER A 166 7.77 5.45 22.35
CA SER A 166 7.07 6.11 23.47
C SER A 166 5.76 6.79 23.05
N GLU A 167 5.80 7.62 22.00
CA GLU A 167 4.62 8.29 21.46
C GLU A 167 3.53 7.33 20.97
N LEU A 168 3.90 6.13 20.48
CA LEU A 168 2.94 5.10 20.09
C LEU A 168 2.34 4.45 21.33
N THR A 169 3.17 4.06 22.30
CA THR A 169 2.73 3.38 23.52
C THR A 169 1.96 4.28 24.49
N ASP A 170 2.15 5.59 24.41
CA ASP A 170 1.39 6.57 25.19
C ASP A 170 -0.03 6.79 24.65
N ALA A 171 -0.23 6.57 23.34
CA ALA A 171 -1.48 6.87 22.65
C ALA A 171 -2.29 5.63 22.22
N LEU A 172 -1.63 4.47 22.08
CA LEU A 172 -2.21 3.22 21.60
C LEU A 172 -2.07 2.13 22.65
N ASP A 173 -3.12 1.31 22.81
CA ASP A 173 -3.01 0.10 23.61
C ASP A 173 -2.20 -1.01 22.88
N GLU A 174 -1.85 -2.07 23.61
CA GLU A 174 -1.06 -3.18 23.07
C GLU A 174 -1.72 -3.83 21.84
N ARG A 175 -3.05 -3.92 21.83
CA ARG A 175 -3.81 -4.49 20.71
C ARG A 175 -3.65 -3.61 19.47
N GLN A 176 -3.80 -2.30 19.60
CA GLN A 176 -3.62 -1.34 18.51
C GLN A 176 -2.19 -1.32 17.99
N ILE A 177 -1.18 -1.49 18.85
CA ILE A 177 0.22 -1.61 18.43
C ILE A 177 0.43 -2.87 17.59
N VAL A 178 -0.10 -4.02 18.03
CA VAL A 178 -0.03 -5.26 17.24
C VAL A 178 -0.71 -5.08 15.88
N GLU A 179 -1.91 -4.50 15.86
CA GLU A 179 -2.66 -4.25 14.63
C GLU A 179 -1.94 -3.26 13.70
N LEU A 180 -1.27 -2.24 14.22
CA LEU A 180 -0.44 -1.31 13.44
C LEU A 180 0.73 -2.05 12.77
N LEU A 181 1.48 -2.86 13.52
CA LEU A 181 2.61 -3.61 12.97
C LEU A 181 2.17 -4.65 11.93
N VAL A 182 1.05 -5.34 12.19
CA VAL A 182 0.45 -6.27 11.22
C VAL A 182 -0.04 -5.53 9.98
N THR A 183 -0.62 -4.34 10.13
CA THR A 183 -1.04 -3.48 9.01
C THR A 183 0.14 -3.13 8.11
N ILE A 184 1.26 -2.68 8.70
CA ILE A 184 2.48 -2.32 7.97
C ILE A 184 2.99 -3.54 7.18
N GLY A 185 3.13 -4.68 7.84
CA GLY A 185 3.59 -5.92 7.21
C GLY A 185 2.64 -6.43 6.12
N TYR A 186 1.32 -6.35 6.35
CA TYR A 186 0.30 -6.75 5.38
C TYR A 186 0.39 -5.93 4.10
N PHE A 187 0.46 -4.59 4.21
CA PHE A 187 0.59 -3.75 3.03
C PHE A 187 1.96 -3.87 2.35
N ALA A 188 3.01 -4.22 3.08
CA ALA A 188 4.31 -4.55 2.48
C ALA A 188 4.19 -5.80 1.60
N MET A 189 3.52 -6.84 2.11
CA MET A 189 3.22 -8.06 1.35
C MET A 189 2.35 -7.76 0.13
N VAL A 190 1.29 -6.95 0.27
CA VAL A 190 0.43 -6.55 -0.85
C VAL A 190 1.22 -5.73 -1.89
N ALA A 191 2.09 -4.83 -1.44
CA ALA A 191 2.95 -4.05 -2.31
C ALA A 191 3.90 -4.94 -3.12
N ILE A 192 4.59 -5.89 -2.47
CA ILE A 192 5.45 -6.88 -3.13
C ILE A 192 4.64 -7.70 -4.15
N PHE A 193 3.47 -8.18 -3.75
CA PHE A 193 2.63 -9.02 -4.62
C PHE A 193 2.17 -8.26 -5.87
N THR A 194 1.62 -7.06 -5.69
CA THR A 194 1.06 -6.25 -6.79
C THR A 194 2.13 -5.68 -7.71
N THR A 195 3.28 -5.27 -7.17
CA THR A 195 4.44 -4.82 -7.98
C THR A 195 5.10 -5.98 -8.70
N GLY A 196 5.28 -7.11 -8.03
CA GLY A 196 5.81 -8.33 -8.64
C GLY A 196 4.98 -8.77 -9.83
N LEU A 197 3.65 -8.80 -9.69
CA LEU A 197 2.72 -9.13 -10.77
C LEU A 197 2.52 -8.02 -11.81
N GLN A 198 3.06 -6.83 -11.55
CA GLN A 198 2.92 -5.64 -12.38
C GLN A 198 1.45 -5.25 -12.63
N LEU A 199 0.62 -5.30 -11.58
CA LEU A 199 -0.79 -4.92 -11.71
C LEU A 199 -0.95 -3.43 -12.03
N ASP A 200 -1.89 -3.13 -12.92
CA ASP A 200 -2.25 -1.77 -13.32
C ASP A 200 -3.41 -1.20 -12.47
N VAL A 201 -3.53 0.13 -12.45
CA VAL A 201 -4.38 0.94 -11.55
C VAL A 201 -5.80 1.20 -12.08
#